data_AF-A0A1X0QIA5-F1
#
_entry.id   AF-A0A1X0QIA5-F1
#
_cell.length_a   1.000
_cell.length_b   1.000
_cell.length_c   1.000
_cell.angle_alpha   90.00
_cell.angle_beta   90.00
_cell.angle_gamma   90.00
#
_symmetry.space_group_name_H-M   'P 1'
#
loop_
_entity.id
_entity.type
_entity.pdbx_description
1 polymer ?
#
loop_
_entity_poly.entity_id
_entity_poly.type
_entity_poly.pdbx_seq_one_letter_code
_entity_poly.pdbx_strand_id
1 'polypeptide(L)'
;MSFDDICKQNLYKFINQCGLCYRTLPISLILTFIYTCNQKLDCSEVLTSKEIEDMNLVIKGDTDLNNFLYLIPKVTRICFYNIYDGNLNVIEQAVLAGVGLQMKSINEVAKEINYSSMGIIRLFQEIFKKTLKK
;
A
#
# COMPACT_ATOMS: atom_id res chain seq x y z
N MET A 1 7.44 28.37 -6.51
CA MET A 1 6.96 26.98 -6.40
C MET A 1 7.15 26.35 -7.77
N SER A 2 7.96 25.31 -7.87
CA SER A 2 8.20 24.64 -9.16
C SER A 2 6.98 23.78 -9.54
N PHE A 3 6.86 23.43 -10.83
CA PHE A 3 5.83 22.50 -11.28
C PHE A 3 5.94 21.14 -10.56
N ASP A 4 7.16 20.68 -10.30
CA ASP A 4 7.44 19.43 -9.59
C ASP A 4 6.94 19.48 -8.14
N ASP A 5 7.08 20.62 -7.45
CA ASP A 5 6.54 20.80 -6.10
C ASP A 5 5.01 20.66 -6.07
N ILE A 6 4.33 21.19 -7.11
CA ILE A 6 2.88 21.07 -7.25
C ILE A 6 2.47 19.61 -7.46
N CYS A 7 3.19 18.90 -8.34
CA CYS A 7 2.96 17.47 -8.58
C CYS A 7 3.15 16.64 -7.31
N LYS A 8 4.23 16.87 -6.54
CA LYS A 8 4.47 16.20 -5.26
C LYS A 8 3.36 16.46 -4.25
N GLN A 9 2.95 17.72 -4.08
CA GLN A 9 1.86 18.08 -3.17
C GLN A 9 0.53 17.44 -3.56
N ASN A 10 0.21 17.42 -4.85
CA ASN A 10 -1.02 16.80 -5.34
C ASN A 10 -1.00 15.28 -5.17
N LEU A 11 0.13 14.63 -5.44
CA LEU A 11 0.30 13.19 -5.23
C LEU A 11 0.16 12.84 -3.73
N TYR A 12 0.79 13.61 -2.85
CA TYR A 12 0.65 13.43 -1.40
C TYR A 12 -0.81 13.54 -0.94
N LYS A 13 -1.53 14.58 -1.40
CA LYS A 13 -2.97 14.73 -1.11
C LYS A 13 -3.78 13.57 -1.67
N PHE A 14 -3.49 13.15 -2.89
CA PHE A 14 -4.18 12.05 -3.55
C PHE A 14 -4.05 10.75 -2.77
N ILE A 15 -2.82 10.36 -2.38
CA ILE A 15 -2.55 9.14 -1.60
C ILE A 15 -3.34 9.14 -0.29
N ASN A 16 -3.35 10.26 0.44
CA ASN A 16 -4.03 10.37 1.73
C ASN A 16 -5.55 10.48 1.64
N GLN A 17 -6.09 10.93 0.50
CA GLN A 17 -7.53 11.09 0.28
C GLN A 17 -8.17 9.90 -0.46
N CYS A 18 -7.37 8.92 -0.92
CA CYS A 18 -7.87 7.77 -1.69
C CYS A 18 -9.03 7.04 -1.02
N GLY A 19 -8.93 6.76 0.28
CA GLY A 19 -9.98 6.03 1.01
C GLY A 19 -11.28 6.82 1.18
N LEU A 20 -11.21 8.15 1.11
CA LEU A 20 -12.35 9.04 1.32
C LEU A 20 -13.03 9.40 0.00
N CYS A 21 -12.26 9.89 -0.97
CA CYS A 21 -12.80 10.48 -2.20
C CYS A 21 -12.80 9.49 -3.38
N TYR A 22 -11.94 8.47 -3.34
CA TYR A 22 -11.62 7.63 -4.51
C TYR A 22 -11.83 6.14 -4.25
N ARG A 23 -12.56 5.77 -3.20
CA ARG A 23 -12.82 4.38 -2.82
C ARG A 23 -13.49 3.58 -3.95
N THR A 24 -14.41 4.19 -4.69
CA THR A 24 -15.20 3.51 -5.74
C THR A 24 -14.49 3.41 -7.09
N LEU A 25 -13.37 4.11 -7.27
CA LEU A 25 -12.62 4.07 -8.52
C LEU A 25 -11.93 2.71 -8.70
N PRO A 26 -11.70 2.28 -9.95
CA PRO A 26 -10.88 1.12 -10.24
C PRO A 26 -9.47 1.28 -9.68
N ILE A 27 -8.93 0.23 -9.06
CA ILE A 27 -7.56 0.17 -8.53
C ILE A 27 -6.54 0.48 -9.63
N SER A 28 -6.81 0.01 -10.86
CA SER A 28 -5.99 0.29 -12.02
C SER A 28 -5.84 1.79 -12.27
N LEU A 29 -6.92 2.56 -12.15
CA LEU A 29 -6.90 4.02 -12.35
C LEU A 29 -6.08 4.72 -11.26
N ILE A 30 -6.19 4.26 -10.01
CA ILE A 30 -5.38 4.76 -8.89
C ILE A 30 -3.89 4.55 -9.18
N LEU A 31 -3.52 3.33 -9.58
CA LEU A 31 -2.14 3.00 -9.93
C LEU A 31 -1.65 3.80 -11.14
N THR A 32 -2.46 3.96 -12.18
CA THR A 32 -2.11 4.77 -13.37
C THR A 32 -1.84 6.21 -12.98
N PHE A 33 -2.65 6.81 -12.11
CA PHE A 33 -2.42 8.19 -11.65
C PHE A 33 -1.08 8.31 -10.91
N ILE A 34 -0.82 7.41 -9.95
CA ILE A 34 0.43 7.38 -9.20
C ILE A 34 1.63 7.20 -10.14
N TYR A 35 1.53 6.27 -11.09
CA TYR A 35 2.59 5.98 -12.07
C TYR A 35 2.83 7.15 -13.04
N THR A 36 1.77 7.87 -13.42
CA THR A 36 1.89 9.04 -14.30
C THR A 36 2.59 10.20 -13.59
N CYS A 37 2.35 10.37 -12.28
CA CYS A 37 3.08 11.38 -11.50
C CYS A 37 4.55 11.00 -11.32
N ASN A 38 4.86 9.76 -10.96
CA ASN A 38 6.22 9.23 -10.76
C ASN A 38 7.17 10.15 -9.94
N GLN A 39 6.65 10.88 -8.96
CA GLN A 39 7.43 11.79 -8.12
C GLN A 39 7.68 11.20 -6.73
N LYS A 40 8.95 10.95 -6.38
CA LYS A 40 9.29 10.57 -4.99
C LYS A 40 8.84 11.66 -4.03
N LEU A 41 8.16 11.26 -2.97
CA LEU A 41 7.67 12.17 -1.94
C LEU A 41 8.70 12.26 -0.81
N ASP A 42 8.99 13.48 -0.36
CA ASP A 42 9.98 13.74 0.71
C ASP A 42 9.43 13.39 2.11
N CYS A 43 8.38 12.57 2.19
CA CYS A 43 7.73 12.14 3.43
C CYS A 43 8.27 10.78 3.87
N SER A 44 8.83 10.71 5.08
CA SER A 44 9.22 9.46 5.72
C SER A 44 8.19 9.04 6.76
N GLU A 45 7.56 7.89 6.55
CA GLU A 45 6.86 7.19 7.62
C GLU A 45 7.79 6.17 8.26
N VAL A 46 7.91 6.22 9.59
CA VAL A 46 8.78 5.32 10.35
C VAL A 46 7.93 4.30 11.08
N LEU A 47 8.30 3.03 10.95
CA LEU A 47 7.72 1.93 11.72
C LEU A 47 8.28 1.96 13.14
N THR A 48 7.39 1.82 14.12
CA THR A 48 7.75 1.66 15.52
C THR A 48 8.20 0.21 15.78
N SER A 49 8.97 -0.01 16.85
CA SER A 49 9.45 -1.35 17.21
C SER A 49 8.32 -2.37 17.36
N LYS A 50 7.19 -1.95 17.94
CA LYS A 50 6.00 -2.81 18.08
C LYS A 50 5.41 -3.20 16.72
N GLU A 51 5.24 -2.25 15.80
CA GLU A 51 4.73 -2.54 14.46
C GLU A 51 5.65 -3.50 13.69
N ILE A 52 6.97 -3.42 13.90
CA ILE A 52 7.94 -4.35 13.33
C ILE A 52 7.77 -5.75 13.93
N GLU A 53 7.57 -5.87 15.25
CA GLU A 53 7.27 -7.15 15.91
C GLU A 53 5.97 -7.76 15.37
N ASP A 54 4.91 -6.96 15.26
CA ASP A 54 3.62 -7.35 14.72
C ASP A 54 3.72 -7.87 13.27
N MET A 55 4.48 -7.16 12.41
CA MET A 55 4.77 -7.61 11.05
C MET A 55 5.51 -8.95 11.04
N ASN A 56 6.47 -9.15 11.95
CA ASN A 56 7.21 -10.41 12.05
C ASN A 56 6.33 -11.59 12.48
N LEU A 57 5.33 -11.39 13.34
CA LEU A 57 4.35 -12.42 13.71
C LEU A 57 3.51 -12.86 12.50
N VAL A 58 3.07 -11.89 11.69
CA VAL A 58 2.33 -12.16 10.44
C VAL A 58 3.20 -12.91 9.42
N ILE A 59 4.47 -12.51 9.29
CA ILE A 59 5.45 -13.14 8.39
C ILE A 59 5.69 -14.62 8.74
N LYS A 60 5.78 -14.95 10.03
CA LYS A 60 5.96 -16.32 10.51
C LYS A 60 4.70 -17.18 10.37
N GLY A 61 3.53 -16.56 10.20
CA GLY A 61 2.25 -17.24 10.18
C GLY A 61 1.73 -17.61 11.57
N ASP A 62 2.30 -17.01 12.63
CA ASP A 62 1.88 -17.23 14.02
C ASP A 62 0.50 -16.61 14.30
N THR A 63 0.05 -15.71 13.42
CA THR A 63 -1.18 -14.93 13.58
C THR A 63 -1.84 -14.61 12.23
N ASP A 64 -3.15 -14.36 12.26
CA ASP A 64 -3.91 -13.91 11.08
C ASP A 64 -3.65 -12.43 10.79
N LEU A 65 -3.44 -12.09 9.51
CA LEU A 65 -3.34 -10.74 9.00
C LEU A 65 -4.52 -9.86 9.42
N ASN A 66 -5.71 -10.44 9.58
CA ASN A 66 -6.91 -9.73 10.03
C ASN A 66 -6.70 -8.97 11.36
N ASN A 67 -5.82 -9.48 12.24
CA ASN A 67 -5.48 -8.83 13.51
C ASN A 67 -4.58 -7.59 13.33
N PHE A 68 -3.95 -7.45 12.16
CA PHE A 68 -2.94 -6.43 11.86
C PHE A 68 -3.30 -5.58 10.64
N LEU A 69 -4.58 -5.52 10.26
CA LEU A 69 -5.06 -4.68 9.17
C LEU A 69 -4.73 -3.19 9.37
N TYR A 70 -4.59 -2.74 10.62
CA TYR A 70 -4.20 -1.36 10.94
C TYR A 70 -2.79 -1.00 10.44
N LEU A 71 -1.91 -1.97 10.23
CA LEU A 71 -0.57 -1.75 9.69
C LEU A 71 -0.59 -1.45 8.18
N ILE A 72 -1.59 -1.99 7.46
CA ILE A 72 -1.62 -1.97 6.00
C ILE A 72 -1.59 -0.54 5.46
N PRO A 73 -2.40 0.43 5.93
CA PRO A 73 -2.32 1.82 5.47
C PRO A 73 -0.94 2.44 5.62
N LYS A 74 -0.27 2.18 6.75
CA LYS A 74 1.05 2.73 7.07
C LYS A 74 2.12 2.14 6.16
N VAL A 75 2.15 0.81 6.03
CA VAL A 75 3.05 0.10 5.11
C VAL A 75 2.83 0.56 3.67
N THR A 76 1.57 0.72 3.27
CA THR A 76 1.19 1.23 1.96
C THR A 76 1.80 2.60 1.68
N ARG A 77 1.66 3.56 2.60
CA ARG A 77 2.25 4.90 2.44
C ARG A 77 3.77 4.85 2.39
N ILE A 78 4.43 4.01 3.18
CA ILE A 78 5.90 3.79 3.09
C ILE A 78 6.31 3.32 1.68
N CYS A 79 5.55 2.38 1.10
CA CYS A 79 5.82 1.85 -0.24
C CYS A 79 5.59 2.91 -1.33
N PHE A 80 4.49 3.67 -1.23
CA PHE A 80 4.08 4.66 -2.23
C PHE A 80 4.78 6.01 -2.13
N TYR A 81 5.19 6.48 -0.94
CA TYR A 81 5.97 7.71 -0.79
C TYR A 81 7.36 7.57 -1.41
N ASN A 82 7.94 6.38 -1.30
CA ASN A 82 9.22 6.05 -1.93
C ASN A 82 9.07 5.56 -3.38
N ILE A 83 7.85 5.64 -3.96
CA ILE A 83 7.41 5.08 -5.26
C ILE A 83 8.28 3.90 -5.69
N TYR A 84 8.17 2.82 -4.91
CA TYR A 84 8.67 1.49 -5.21
C TYR A 84 10.18 1.25 -5.25
N ASP A 85 10.90 1.76 -4.25
CA ASP A 85 12.28 1.32 -3.99
C ASP A 85 12.35 -0.12 -3.40
N GLY A 86 11.74 -1.13 -4.03
CA GLY A 86 11.73 -2.50 -3.50
C GLY A 86 10.79 -3.46 -4.23
N ASN A 87 11.08 -3.77 -5.50
CA ASN A 87 10.60 -4.95 -6.24
C ASN A 87 9.15 -5.43 -5.92
N LEU A 88 8.20 -4.50 -5.83
CA LEU A 88 6.79 -4.85 -5.70
C LEU A 88 6.24 -5.13 -7.10
N ASN A 89 5.75 -6.35 -7.31
CA ASN A 89 5.10 -6.73 -8.55
C ASN A 89 3.73 -6.04 -8.67
N VAL A 90 3.19 -5.98 -9.89
CA VAL A 90 1.94 -5.25 -10.19
C VAL A 90 0.76 -5.69 -9.30
N ILE A 91 0.70 -6.97 -8.92
CA ILE A 91 -0.38 -7.49 -8.05
C ILE A 91 -0.21 -6.99 -6.62
N GLU A 92 1.02 -7.00 -6.08
CA GLU A 92 1.33 -6.45 -4.76
C GLU A 92 1.00 -4.94 -4.69
N GLN A 93 1.29 -4.21 -5.77
CA GLN A 93 0.93 -2.80 -5.90
C GLN A 93 -0.58 -2.59 -5.85
N ALA A 94 -1.34 -3.40 -6.62
CA ALA A 94 -2.79 -3.34 -6.65
C ALA A 94 -3.43 -3.69 -5.30
N VAL A 95 -2.88 -4.69 -4.60
CA VAL A 95 -3.33 -5.07 -3.26
C VAL A 95 -3.11 -3.94 -2.25
N LEU A 96 -1.94 -3.31 -2.25
CA LEU A 96 -1.66 -2.15 -1.39
C LEU A 96 -2.54 -0.94 -1.73
N ALA A 97 -2.75 -0.65 -3.01
CA ALA A 97 -3.64 0.43 -3.44
C ALA A 97 -5.09 0.17 -3.01
N GLY A 98 -5.61 -1.03 -3.26
CA GLY A 98 -6.99 -1.37 -2.93
C GLY A 98 -7.27 -1.42 -1.43
N VAL A 99 -6.46 -2.18 -0.68
CA VAL A 99 -6.69 -2.38 0.76
C VAL A 99 -6.14 -1.21 1.57
N GLY A 100 -4.95 -0.72 1.24
CA GLY A 100 -4.26 0.29 2.05
C GLY A 100 -4.57 1.74 1.70
N LEU A 101 -4.76 2.08 0.42
CA LEU A 101 -5.12 3.45 0.02
C LEU A 101 -6.64 3.63 -0.04
N GLN A 102 -7.34 2.76 -0.76
CA GLN A 102 -8.80 2.87 -0.95
C GLN A 102 -9.62 2.30 0.22
N MET A 103 -8.98 1.63 1.18
CA MET A 103 -9.64 0.99 2.34
C MET A 103 -10.71 -0.03 1.94
N LYS A 104 -10.58 -0.65 0.75
CA LYS A 104 -11.45 -1.76 0.34
C LYS A 104 -11.15 -2.99 1.18
N SER A 105 -12.17 -3.81 1.42
CA SER A 105 -11.98 -5.11 2.04
C SER A 105 -11.16 -6.03 1.13
N ILE A 106 -10.48 -7.01 1.72
CA ILE A 106 -9.70 -8.01 0.98
C ILE A 106 -10.57 -8.71 -0.08
N ASN A 107 -11.83 -9.01 0.24
CA ASN A 107 -12.76 -9.67 -0.68
C ASN A 107 -13.17 -8.78 -1.85
N GLU A 108 -13.36 -7.47 -1.63
CA GLU A 108 -13.64 -6.51 -2.72
C GLU A 108 -12.43 -6.44 -3.66
N VAL A 109 -11.22 -6.29 -3.11
CA VAL A 109 -9.99 -6.25 -3.92
C VAL A 109 -9.80 -7.55 -4.68
N ALA A 110 -9.93 -8.71 -4.02
CA ALA A 110 -9.82 -10.03 -4.63
C ALA A 110 -10.72 -10.18 -5.85
N LYS A 111 -11.98 -9.75 -5.76
CA LYS A 111 -12.93 -9.77 -6.88
C LYS A 111 -12.47 -8.83 -8.01
N GLU A 112 -12.05 -7.63 -7.67
CA GLU A 112 -11.68 -6.61 -8.65
C GLU A 112 -10.44 -6.99 -9.47
N ILE A 113 -9.42 -7.57 -8.82
CA ILE A 113 -8.18 -8.00 -9.49
C ILE A 113 -8.23 -9.47 -9.96
N ASN A 114 -9.39 -10.12 -9.87
CA ASN A 114 -9.60 -11.54 -10.20
C ASN A 114 -8.57 -12.47 -9.53
N TYR A 115 -8.41 -12.34 -8.21
CA TYR A 115 -7.45 -13.07 -7.40
C TYR A 115 -8.11 -13.72 -6.18
N SER A 116 -7.43 -14.65 -5.53
CA SER A 116 -7.98 -15.31 -4.33
C SER A 116 -7.75 -14.44 -3.08
N SER A 117 -8.76 -14.32 -2.21
CA SER A 117 -8.63 -13.59 -0.93
C SER A 117 -7.52 -14.17 -0.04
N MET A 118 -7.38 -15.50 0.00
CA MET A 118 -6.29 -16.17 0.72
C MET A 118 -4.92 -15.91 0.08
N GLY A 119 -4.87 -15.76 -1.24
CA GLY A 119 -3.67 -15.32 -1.95
C GLY A 119 -3.28 -13.89 -1.56
N ILE A 120 -4.24 -12.97 -1.41
CA ILE A 120 -3.99 -11.61 -0.94
C ILE A 120 -3.34 -11.61 0.45
N ILE A 121 -3.82 -12.45 1.37
CA ILE A 121 -3.23 -12.58 2.71
C ILE A 121 -1.75 -12.98 2.62
N ARG A 122 -1.43 -13.97 1.79
CA ARG A 122 -0.03 -14.39 1.55
C ARG A 122 0.82 -13.30 0.90
N LEU A 123 0.25 -12.53 -0.03
CA LEU A 123 0.94 -11.38 -0.62
C LEU A 123 1.32 -10.34 0.43
N PHE A 124 0.48 -10.07 1.43
CA PHE A 124 0.83 -9.17 2.51
C PHE A 124 2.02 -9.66 3.35
N GLN A 125 2.16 -10.97 3.56
CA GLN A 125 3.34 -11.53 4.22
C GLN A 125 4.60 -11.24 3.41
N GLU A 126 4.56 -11.42 2.09
CA GLU A 126 5.69 -11.11 1.20
C GLU A 126 5.99 -9.60 1.13
N ILE A 127 4.95 -8.76 1.11
CA ILE A 127 5.11 -7.31 1.18
C ILE A 127 5.78 -6.91 2.49
N PHE A 128 5.35 -7.46 3.63
CA PHE A 128 5.96 -7.16 4.93
C PHE A 128 7.45 -7.57 4.96
N LYS A 129 7.79 -8.75 4.42
CA LYS A 129 9.20 -9.17 4.29
C LYS A 129 10.01 -8.17 3.44
N LYS A 130 9.45 -7.68 2.33
CA LYS A 130 10.13 -6.71 1.46
C LYS A 130 10.29 -5.35 2.13
N THR A 131 9.29 -4.91 2.89
CA THR A 131 9.32 -3.63 3.60
C THR A 131 10.35 -3.63 4.74
N LEU A 132 10.51 -4.74 5.46
CA LEU A 132 11.47 -4.85 6.58
C LEU A 132 12.92 -5.14 6.14
N LYS A 133 13.15 -5.58 4.90
CA LYS A 133 14.50 -5.81 4.35
C LYS A 133 15.18 -4.53 3.85
N LYS A 134 14.46 -3.41 3.83
CA LYS A 134 15.03 -2.08 3.58
C LYS A 134 15.75 -1.56 4.79
#